data_AF-A0A6J5ZIE3-F1
#
_entry.id   AF-A0A6J5ZIE3-F1
#
_cell.length_a   1.000
_cell.length_b   1.000
_cell.length_c   1.000
_cell.angle_alpha   90.00
_cell.angle_beta   90.00
_cell.angle_gamma   90.00
#
_symmetry.space_group_name_H-M   'P 1'
#
loop_
_entity.id
_entity.type
_entity.pdbx_description
1 polymer ?
#
loop_
_entity_poly.entity_id
_entity_poly.type
_entity_poly.pdbx_seq_one_letter_code
_entity_poly.pdbx_strand_id
1 'polypeptide(L)'
;MLSRPISELGIYPAVDPLDSTSRILDPRYIGEHHFRVANRVKQILQRYKDLQDIIAILGIDELSEEDRILVGRARRIQRFLSQNTFVAKVFTGIDGSFVPLSETIAAFEALADGKYDHVPEQAFFMCGGLEDVERKAAELAKL
;
A
#
# COMPACT_ATOMS: atom_id res chain seq x y z
N MET A 1 -3.92 14.63 2.78
CA MET A 1 -3.14 15.71 2.16
C MET A 1 -2.26 15.14 1.07
N LEU A 2 -1.87 15.94 0.08
CA LEU A 2 -0.86 15.53 -0.90
C LEU A 2 0.54 15.75 -0.31
N SER A 3 1.47 14.83 -0.58
CA SER A 3 2.81 14.83 0.01
C SER A 3 3.88 14.71 -1.06
N ARG A 4 4.83 15.67 -1.05
CA ARG A 4 5.98 15.67 -1.96
C ARG A 4 6.88 14.45 -1.75
N PRO A 5 7.26 14.06 -0.51
CA PRO A 5 8.02 12.83 -0.27
C PRO A 5 7.40 11.58 -0.92
N ILE A 6 6.07 11.45 -0.93
CA ILE A 6 5.39 10.31 -1.56
C ILE A 6 5.52 10.36 -3.09
N SER A 7 5.39 11.56 -3.68
CA SER A 7 5.56 11.72 -5.14
C SER A 7 7.00 11.42 -5.60
N GLU A 8 8.01 11.70 -4.77
CA GLU A 8 9.42 11.40 -5.06
C GLU A 8 9.70 9.89 -5.09
N LEU A 9 8.86 9.08 -4.44
CA LEU A 9 8.86 7.62 -4.54
C LEU A 9 8.14 7.11 -5.81
N GLY A 10 7.62 8.02 -6.65
CA GLY A 10 6.84 7.69 -7.85
C GLY A 10 5.41 7.21 -7.56
N ILE A 11 4.94 7.31 -6.32
CA ILE A 11 3.61 6.84 -5.91
C ILE A 11 2.56 7.87 -6.29
N TYR A 12 1.66 7.49 -7.21
CA TYR A 12 0.56 8.34 -7.66
C TYR A 12 -0.80 7.63 -7.49
N PRO A 13 -1.82 8.29 -6.91
CA PRO A 13 -1.80 9.66 -6.41
C PRO A 13 -0.95 9.81 -5.13
N ALA A 14 -0.26 10.94 -4.98
CA ALA A 14 0.69 11.19 -3.88
C ALA A 14 0.00 11.58 -2.57
N VAL A 15 -0.99 10.80 -2.15
CA VAL A 15 -1.79 11.01 -0.94
C VAL A 15 -1.03 10.46 0.26
N ASP A 16 -0.89 11.27 1.31
CA ASP A 16 -0.37 10.79 2.59
C ASP A 16 -1.47 10.06 3.39
N PRO A 17 -1.35 8.75 3.63
CA PRO A 17 -2.40 7.99 4.32
C PRO A 17 -2.48 8.25 5.83
N LEU A 18 -1.43 8.78 6.45
CA LEU A 18 -1.38 9.09 7.88
C LEU A 18 -1.90 10.52 8.15
N ASP A 19 -1.55 11.47 7.28
CA ASP A 19 -2.00 12.86 7.40
C ASP A 19 -3.39 13.10 6.77
N SER A 20 -3.88 12.16 5.95
CA SER A 20 -5.25 12.22 5.42
C SER A 20 -6.28 11.73 6.44
N THR A 21 -7.24 12.60 6.75
CA THR A 21 -8.32 12.33 7.71
C THR A 21 -9.69 12.53 7.06
N SER A 22 -10.70 11.87 7.61
CA SER A 22 -12.08 12.01 7.19
C SER A 22 -13.00 11.85 8.39
N ARG A 23 -14.02 12.70 8.51
CA ARG A 23 -15.03 12.60 9.58
C ARG A 23 -15.90 11.35 9.44
N ILE A 24 -16.04 10.82 8.23
CA ILE A 24 -16.87 9.63 7.97
C ILE A 24 -16.10 8.31 8.18
N LEU A 25 -14.80 8.37 8.53
CA LEU A 25 -14.04 7.20 8.93
C LEU A 25 -14.42 6.80 10.37
N ASP A 26 -15.66 6.36 10.53
CA ASP A 26 -16.29 5.96 11.80
C ASP A 26 -17.23 4.78 11.49
N PRO A 27 -17.18 3.69 12.29
CA PRO A 27 -17.89 2.45 11.99
C PRO A 27 -19.40 2.63 11.86
N ARG A 28 -19.99 3.69 12.45
CA ARG A 28 -21.41 4.01 12.33
C ARG A 28 -21.81 4.42 10.91
N TYR A 29 -20.87 4.91 10.10
CA TYR A 29 -21.12 5.34 8.72
C TYR A 29 -20.64 4.32 7.68
N ILE A 30 -19.47 3.72 7.89
CA ILE A 30 -18.82 2.85 6.89
C ILE A 30 -18.86 1.36 7.24
N GLY A 31 -19.42 1.02 8.40
CA GLY A 31 -19.44 -0.34 8.94
C GLY A 31 -18.12 -0.74 9.60
N GLU A 32 -18.22 -1.74 10.48
CA GLU A 32 -17.11 -2.25 11.28
C GLU A 32 -15.96 -2.81 10.43
N HIS A 33 -16.28 -3.53 9.35
CA HIS A 33 -15.27 -4.19 8.52
C HIS A 33 -14.32 -3.19 7.85
N HIS A 34 -14.87 -2.20 7.14
CA HIS A 34 -14.09 -1.14 6.51
C HIS A 34 -13.28 -0.37 7.56
N PHE A 35 -13.91 0.03 8.68
CA PHE A 35 -13.25 0.79 9.73
C PHE A 35 -12.05 0.03 10.33
N ARG A 36 -12.20 -1.26 10.65
CA ARG A 36 -11.10 -2.08 11.17
C ARG A 36 -9.96 -2.22 10.18
N VAL A 37 -10.25 -2.53 8.92
CA VAL A 37 -9.21 -2.70 7.88
C VAL A 37 -8.43 -1.40 7.69
N ALA A 38 -9.11 -0.26 7.58
CA ALA A 38 -8.47 1.03 7.45
C ALA A 38 -7.56 1.36 8.64
N ASN A 39 -8.00 1.08 9.87
CA ASN A 39 -7.17 1.30 11.06
C ASN A 39 -5.95 0.37 11.13
N ARG A 40 -6.10 -0.90 10.74
CA ARG A 40 -4.97 -1.84 10.67
C ARG A 40 -3.91 -1.37 9.67
N VAL A 41 -4.33 -0.91 8.49
CA VAL A 41 -3.43 -0.33 7.50
C VAL A 41 -2.70 0.89 8.06
N LYS A 42 -3.41 1.81 8.71
CA LYS A 42 -2.81 2.99 9.35
C LYS A 42 -1.80 2.60 10.44
N GLN A 43 -2.10 1.60 11.27
CA GLN A 43 -1.20 1.12 12.32
C GLN A 43 0.09 0.50 11.75
N ILE A 44 -0.01 -0.26 10.66
CA ILE A 44 1.17 -0.82 9.96
C ILE A 44 2.04 0.32 9.40
N LEU A 45 1.43 1.30 8.73
CA LEU A 45 2.14 2.44 8.16
C LEU A 45 2.75 3.36 9.23
N GLN A 46 2.08 3.54 10.37
CA GLN A 46 2.60 4.31 11.48
C GLN A 46 3.84 3.63 12.09
N ARG A 47 3.77 2.33 12.40
CA ARG A 47 4.94 1.59 12.89
C ARG A 47 6.09 1.62 11.89
N TYR A 48 5.80 1.51 10.60
CA TYR A 48 6.83 1.65 9.57
C TYR A 48 7.51 3.02 9.62
N LYS A 49 6.74 4.11 9.75
CA LYS A 49 7.28 5.47 9.92
C LYS A 49 8.17 5.57 11.15
N ASP A 50 7.76 5.00 12.27
CA ASP A 50 8.55 5.01 13.52
C ASP A 50 9.87 4.23 13.37
N LEU A 51 9.90 3.18 12.53
CA LEU A 51 11.09 2.38 12.24
C LEU A 51 12.02 3.03 11.20
N GLN A 52 11.59 4.03 10.44
CA GLN A 52 12.39 4.61 9.36
C GLN A 52 13.69 5.26 9.85
N ASP A 53 13.68 5.93 11.00
CA ASP A 53 14.89 6.55 11.57
C ASP A 53 15.91 5.48 11.99
N ILE A 54 15.43 4.39 12.58
CA ILE A 54 16.27 3.24 12.94
C ILE A 54 16.90 2.62 11.69
N ILE A 55 16.09 2.39 10.64
CA ILE A 55 16.56 1.84 9.36
C ILE A 55 17.59 2.77 8.70
N ALA A 56 17.39 4.08 8.77
CA ALA A 56 18.30 5.06 8.18
C ALA A 56 19.66 5.12 8.88
N ILE A 57 19.71 4.84 10.19
CA ILE A 57 20.94 4.89 10.99
C ILE A 57 21.66 3.54 11.02
N LEU A 58 20.92 2.45 11.26
CA LEU A 58 21.47 1.13 11.55
C LEU A 58 21.34 0.15 10.37
N GLY A 59 20.40 0.37 9.46
CA GLY A 59 20.06 -0.58 8.40
C GLY A 59 18.90 -1.51 8.78
N ILE A 60 18.33 -2.19 7.78
CA ILE A 60 17.17 -3.07 7.95
C ILE A 60 17.51 -4.40 8.63
N ASP A 61 18.77 -4.85 8.53
CA ASP A 61 19.22 -6.13 9.07
C ASP A 61 19.34 -6.13 10.60
N GLU A 62 19.38 -4.95 11.21
CA GLU A 62 19.42 -4.75 12.66
C GLU A 62 18.03 -4.77 13.32
N LEU A 63 16.96 -4.87 12.52
CA LEU A 63 15.60 -4.98 13.03
C LEU A 63 15.28 -6.41 13.47
N SER A 64 14.35 -6.54 14.44
CA SER A 64 13.78 -7.83 14.81
C SER A 64 13.10 -8.49 13.60
N GLU A 65 12.96 -9.83 13.61
CA GLU A 65 12.29 -10.54 12.52
C GLU A 65 10.84 -10.04 12.32
N GLU A 66 10.13 -9.77 13.41
CA GLU A 66 8.77 -9.21 13.37
C GLU A 66 8.74 -7.83 12.71
N ASP A 67 9.69 -6.95 13.06
CA ASP A 67 9.79 -5.61 12.47
C ASP A 67 10.16 -5.68 10.98
N ARG A 68 11.03 -6.60 10.59
CA ARG A 68 11.37 -6.82 9.17
C ARG A 68 10.15 -7.26 8.36
N ILE A 69 9.35 -8.18 8.91
CA ILE A 69 8.07 -8.59 8.30
C ILE A 69 7.13 -7.39 8.17
N LEU A 70 7.00 -6.59 9.24
CA LEU A 70 6.17 -5.39 9.24
C LEU A 70 6.61 -4.38 8.19
N VAL A 71 7.91 -4.10 8.09
CA VAL A 71 8.48 -3.17 7.11
C VAL A 71 8.18 -3.65 5.69
N GLY A 72 8.36 -4.94 5.41
CA GLY A 72 8.02 -5.52 4.11
C GLY A 72 6.54 -5.34 3.77
N ARG A 73 5.64 -5.63 4.73
CA ARG A 73 4.19 -5.44 4.56
C ARG A 73 3.82 -3.98 4.34
N ALA A 74 4.41 -3.07 5.11
CA ALA A 74 4.18 -1.63 4.98
C ALA A 74 4.64 -1.09 3.61
N ARG A 75 5.80 -1.53 3.12
CA ARG A 75 6.32 -1.18 1.79
C ARG A 75 5.43 -1.67 0.65
N ARG A 76 4.83 -2.85 0.78
CA ARG A 76 3.82 -3.36 -0.18
C ARG A 76 2.55 -2.52 -0.14
N ILE A 77 2.01 -2.28 1.05
CA ILE A 77 0.83 -1.42 1.25
C ILE A 77 1.05 -0.02 0.68
N GLN A 78 2.20 0.60 0.96
CA GLN A 78 2.54 1.94 0.49
C GLN A 78 2.54 2.01 -1.05
N ARG A 79 3.10 1.00 -1.71
CA ARG A 79 3.06 0.91 -3.19
C ARG A 79 1.66 0.61 -3.71
N PHE A 80 0.91 -0.26 -3.05
CA PHE A 80 -0.45 -0.63 -3.46
C PHE A 80 -1.47 0.52 -3.32
N LEU A 81 -1.15 1.57 -2.55
CA LEU A 81 -1.91 2.82 -2.53
C LEU A 81 -1.74 3.64 -3.82
N SER A 82 -0.75 3.33 -4.67
CA SER A 82 -0.69 3.87 -6.03
C SER A 82 -1.67 3.16 -6.95
N GLN A 83 -2.22 3.88 -7.93
CA GLN A 83 -3.18 3.33 -8.87
C GLN A 83 -2.91 3.86 -10.27
N ASN A 84 -3.02 2.97 -11.25
CA ASN A 84 -3.14 3.31 -12.66
C ASN A 84 -4.45 4.09 -12.92
N THR A 85 -4.35 5.42 -13.04
CA THR A 85 -5.51 6.28 -13.32
C THR A 85 -5.75 6.44 -14.82
N PHE A 86 -7.02 6.58 -15.24
CA PHE A 86 -7.39 6.73 -16.65
C PHE A 86 -6.70 7.92 -17.35
N VAL A 87 -6.54 9.03 -16.63
CA VAL A 87 -5.90 10.25 -17.16
C VAL A 87 -4.39 10.09 -17.32
N ALA A 88 -3.76 9.20 -16.56
CA ALA A 88 -2.31 8.98 -16.60
C ALA A 88 -1.87 8.08 -17.76
N LYS A 89 -2.80 7.39 -18.43
CA LYS A 89 -2.49 6.46 -19.54
C LYS A 89 -1.60 7.09 -20.61
N VAL A 90 -1.81 8.36 -20.94
CA VAL A 90 -1.01 9.07 -21.95
C VAL A 90 0.47 9.22 -21.59
N PHE A 91 0.79 9.13 -20.29
CA PHE A 91 2.17 9.24 -19.78
C PHE A 91 2.76 7.88 -19.42
N THR A 92 1.95 6.96 -18.91
CA THR A 92 2.40 5.66 -18.39
C THR A 92 2.31 4.53 -19.41
N GLY A 93 1.43 4.66 -20.41
CA GLY A 93 1.06 3.56 -21.31
C GLY A 93 0.20 2.47 -20.65
N ILE A 94 -0.11 2.59 -19.36
CA ILE A 94 -0.89 1.62 -18.59
C ILE A 94 -2.36 2.04 -18.61
N ASP A 95 -3.24 1.12 -18.99
CA ASP A 95 -4.69 1.34 -18.92
C ASP A 95 -5.12 1.66 -17.49
N GLY A 96 -6.01 2.64 -17.33
CA GLY A 96 -6.53 3.01 -16.03
C GLY A 96 -7.50 1.95 -15.50
N SER A 97 -7.57 1.83 -14.18
CA SER A 97 -8.49 0.91 -13.50
C SER A 97 -9.46 1.66 -12.59
N PHE A 98 -10.66 1.10 -12.46
CA PHE A 98 -11.60 1.45 -11.41
C PHE A 98 -11.64 0.30 -10.40
N VAL A 99 -11.41 0.59 -9.13
CA VAL A 99 -11.37 -0.44 -8.07
C VAL A 99 -12.63 -0.30 -7.20
N PRO A 100 -13.50 -1.32 -7.15
CA PRO A 100 -14.65 -1.32 -6.26
C PRO A 100 -14.26 -1.24 -4.79
N LEU A 101 -15.13 -0.63 -3.98
CA LEU A 101 -14.89 -0.46 -2.55
C LEU A 101 -14.71 -1.80 -1.82
N SER A 102 -15.56 -2.79 -2.12
CA SER A 102 -15.48 -4.13 -1.53
C SER A 102 -14.16 -4.82 -1.83
N GLU A 103 -13.67 -4.70 -3.07
CA GLU A 103 -12.39 -5.27 -3.49
C GLU A 103 -11.21 -4.55 -2.83
N THR A 104 -11.31 -3.22 -2.70
CA THR A 104 -10.30 -2.42 -1.98
C THR A 104 -10.17 -2.90 -0.54
N ILE A 105 -11.29 -3.02 0.18
CA ILE A 105 -11.28 -3.46 1.58
C ILE A 105 -10.71 -4.88 1.69
N ALA A 106 -11.17 -5.81 0.85
CA ALA A 106 -10.69 -7.19 0.86
C ALA A 106 -9.18 -7.29 0.56
N ALA A 107 -8.70 -6.49 -0.40
CA ALA A 107 -7.29 -6.46 -0.77
C ALA A 107 -6.39 -5.94 0.36
N PHE A 108 -6.77 -4.82 0.97
CA PHE A 108 -6.00 -4.27 2.09
C PHE A 108 -6.08 -5.15 3.34
N GLU A 109 -7.18 -5.86 3.57
CA GLU A 109 -7.27 -6.87 4.63
C GLU A 109 -6.30 -8.04 4.37
N ALA A 110 -6.28 -8.59 3.15
CA ALA A 110 -5.36 -9.65 2.77
C ALA A 110 -3.88 -9.24 2.91
N LEU A 111 -3.56 -8.00 2.55
CA LEU A 111 -2.23 -7.42 2.75
C LEU A 111 -1.90 -7.28 4.24
N ALA A 112 -2.82 -6.73 5.04
CA ALA A 112 -2.63 -6.56 6.48
C ALA A 112 -2.50 -7.91 7.22
N ASP A 113 -3.10 -8.98 6.70
CA ASP A 113 -2.99 -10.36 7.19
C ASP A 113 -1.71 -11.08 6.74
N GLY A 114 -0.93 -10.49 5.83
CA GLY A 114 0.30 -11.09 5.32
C GLY A 114 0.12 -12.15 4.24
N LYS A 115 -1.09 -12.30 3.67
CA LYS A 115 -1.36 -13.30 2.62
C LYS A 115 -0.49 -13.10 1.38
N TYR A 116 -0.05 -11.87 1.15
CA TYR A 116 0.79 -11.47 0.02
C TYR A 116 2.27 -11.23 0.42
N ASP A 117 2.70 -11.70 1.59
CA ASP A 117 4.09 -11.46 2.05
C ASP A 117 5.16 -12.20 1.21
N HIS A 118 4.75 -13.16 0.39
CA HIS A 118 5.60 -13.85 -0.57
C HIS A 118 5.78 -13.08 -1.90
N VAL A 119 4.97 -12.04 -2.14
CA VAL A 119 5.00 -11.30 -3.41
C VAL A 119 6.05 -10.18 -3.36
N PRO A 120 6.86 -9.99 -4.42
CA PRO A 120 7.84 -8.91 -4.48
C PRO A 120 7.18 -7.53 -4.44
N GLU A 121 7.79 -6.58 -3.72
CA GLU A 121 7.25 -5.22 -3.52
C GLU A 121 6.95 -4.50 -4.84
N GLN A 122 7.74 -4.76 -5.88
CA GLN A 122 7.63 -4.17 -7.21
C GLN A 122 6.30 -4.48 -7.88
N ALA A 123 5.70 -5.65 -7.59
CA ALA A 123 4.43 -6.05 -8.18
C ALA A 123 3.25 -5.18 -7.71
N PHE A 124 3.39 -4.46 -6.59
CA PHE A 124 2.32 -3.63 -6.02
C PHE A 124 2.22 -2.24 -6.62
N PHE A 125 3.17 -1.84 -7.46
CA PHE A 125 3.24 -0.48 -7.98
C PHE A 125 2.25 -0.27 -9.14
N MET A 126 1.48 0.81 -9.14
CA MET A 126 0.53 1.22 -10.19
C MET A 126 -0.46 0.11 -10.58
N CYS A 127 -1.22 -0.39 -9.61
CA CYS A 127 -2.17 -1.49 -9.78
C CYS A 127 -3.62 -1.05 -9.55
N GLY A 128 -4.54 -1.70 -10.24
CA GLY A 128 -5.99 -1.53 -10.12
C GLY A 128 -6.69 -2.59 -9.27
N GLY A 129 -5.94 -3.37 -8.50
CA GLY A 129 -6.44 -4.50 -7.72
C GLY A 129 -5.39 -5.59 -7.57
N LEU A 130 -5.73 -6.65 -6.82
CA LEU A 130 -4.81 -7.77 -6.59
C LEU A 130 -4.55 -8.61 -7.85
N GLU A 131 -5.48 -8.66 -8.80
CA GLU A 131 -5.26 -9.33 -10.08
C GLU A 131 -4.08 -8.73 -10.86
N ASP A 132 -3.94 -7.40 -10.82
CA ASP A 132 -2.80 -6.71 -11.43
C ASP A 132 -1.49 -7.05 -10.71
N VAL A 133 -1.53 -7.16 -9.38
CA VAL A 133 -0.38 -7.55 -8.56
C VAL A 133 0.06 -8.96 -8.93
N GLU A 134 -0.86 -9.92 -9.01
CA GLU A 134 -0.58 -11.32 -9.35
C GLU A 134 -0.01 -11.44 -10.77
N ARG A 135 -0.59 -10.71 -11.73
CA ARG A 135 -0.07 -10.67 -13.10
C ARG A 135 1.37 -10.14 -13.15
N LYS A 136 1.65 -9.01 -12.49
CA LYS A 136 2.99 -8.43 -12.44
C LYS A 136 3.98 -9.32 -11.70
N ALA A 137 3.55 -9.98 -10.62
CA ALA A 137 4.38 -10.94 -9.90
C ALA A 137 4.78 -12.13 -10.79
N ALA A 138 3.84 -12.64 -11.59
CA ALA A 138 4.10 -13.70 -12.56
C ALA A 138 5.03 -13.27 -13.70
N GLU A 139 5.01 -12.01 -14.11
CA GLU A 139 5.96 -11.44 -15.08
C GLU A 139 7.37 -11.33 -14.49
N LEU A 140 7.48 -10.83 -13.25
CA LEU A 140 8.77 -10.71 -12.56
C LEU A 140 9.42 -12.06 -12.30
N ALA A 141 8.64 -13.12 -12.06
CA ALA A 141 9.16 -14.47 -11.86
C ALA A 141 9.71 -15.13 -13.14
N LYS A 142 9.45 -14.56 -14.32
CA LYS A 142 9.96 -15.05 -15.62
C LYS A 142 11.29 -14.41 -16.03
N LEU A 143 11.72 -13.37 -15.30
CA LEU A 143 12.99 -12.67 -15.49
C LEU A 143 14.10 -13.38 -14.69
#